data_AF-A0A849S8Y5-F1
#
_entry.id   AF-A0A849S8Y5-F1
#
_cell.length_a   1.000
_cell.length_b   1.000
_cell.length_c   1.000
_cell.angle_alpha   90.00
_cell.angle_beta   90.00
_cell.angle_gamma   90.00
#
_symmetry.space_group_name_H-M   'P 1'
#
loop_
_entity.id
_entity.type
_entity.pdbx_description
1 polymer ?
#
loop_
_entity_poly.entity_id
_entity_poly.type
_entity_poly.pdbx_seq_one_letter_code
_entity_poly.pdbx_strand_id
1 'polypeptide(L)'
;MPRISITIDDHLKDELDLIAAKGERAAFIGLAIKKAVDDWHKQQALDKILTFKPYQISQDSVEVLREVRDGRVQQVIEATQEYY
;
A
#
# COMPACT_ATOMS: atom_id res chain seq x y z
N MET A 1 -2.98 -19.45 12.53
CA MET A 1 -3.53 -18.27 11.81
C MET A 1 -4.63 -17.66 12.67
N PRO A 2 -4.67 -16.33 12.87
CA PRO A 2 -5.75 -15.68 13.59
C PRO A 2 -7.07 -15.89 12.83
N ARG A 3 -8.14 -16.22 13.54
CA ARG A 3 -9.48 -16.37 12.97
C ARG A 3 -10.16 -15.01 12.96
N ILE A 4 -10.63 -14.58 11.80
CA ILE A 4 -11.33 -13.30 11.62
C ILE A 4 -12.78 -13.62 11.31
N SER A 5 -13.70 -12.96 12.02
CA SER A 5 -15.12 -12.97 11.70
C SER A 5 -15.45 -11.69 10.97
N ILE A 6 -16.03 -11.81 9.77
CA ILE A 6 -16.45 -10.68 8.95
C ILE A 6 -17.96 -10.74 8.73
N THR A 7 -18.60 -9.59 8.81
CA THR A 7 -19.99 -9.42 8.41
C THR A 7 -19.99 -8.91 6.98
N ILE A 8 -20.74 -9.57 6.10
CA ILE A 8 -20.96 -9.15 4.72
C ILE A 8 -22.46 -9.05 4.48
N ASP A 9 -22.85 -8.20 3.54
CA ASP A 9 -24.24 -8.05 3.16
C ASP A 9 -24.80 -9.33 2.52
N ASP A 10 -26.10 -9.54 2.65
CA ASP A 10 -26.76 -10.76 2.17
C ASP A 10 -26.60 -10.94 0.65
N HIS A 11 -26.63 -9.85 -0.12
CA HIS A 11 -26.41 -9.92 -1.57
C HIS A 11 -25.00 -10.40 -1.94
N LEU A 12 -23.97 -9.96 -1.22
CA LEU A 12 -22.58 -10.41 -1.44
C LEU A 12 -22.38 -11.86 -1.03
N LYS A 13 -23.11 -12.31 -0.01
CA LYS A 13 -23.12 -13.71 0.39
C LYS A 13 -23.73 -14.58 -0.71
N ASP A 14 -24.85 -14.16 -1.31
CA ASP A 14 -25.48 -14.90 -2.40
C ASP A 14 -24.56 -14.97 -3.63
N GLU A 15 -23.88 -13.88 -3.99
CA GLU A 15 -22.87 -13.88 -5.06
C GLU A 15 -21.67 -14.78 -4.73
N LEU A 16 -21.17 -14.74 -3.49
CA LEU A 16 -20.08 -15.60 -3.05
C LEU A 16 -20.48 -17.08 -3.12
N ASP A 17 -21.72 -17.39 -2.81
CA ASP A 17 -22.27 -18.75 -2.85
C ASP A 17 -22.38 -19.28 -4.29
N LEU A 18 -22.55 -18.39 -5.28
CA LEU A 18 -22.52 -18.70 -6.71
C LEU A 18 -21.09 -18.92 -7.23
N ILE A 19 -20.11 -18.18 -6.70
CA ILE A 19 -18.72 -18.20 -7.19
C ILE A 19 -17.89 -19.28 -6.51
N ALA A 20 -18.12 -19.55 -5.23
CA ALA A 20 -17.31 -20.44 -4.41
C ALA A 20 -18.16 -21.40 -3.58
N ALA A 21 -17.86 -22.70 -3.71
CA ALA A 21 -18.47 -23.73 -2.89
C ALA A 21 -18.21 -23.49 -1.40
N LYS A 22 -19.10 -23.96 -0.52
CA LYS A 22 -19.05 -23.71 0.94
C LYS A 22 -17.70 -24.03 1.59
N GLY A 23 -16.97 -25.03 1.08
CA GLY A 23 -15.63 -25.42 1.56
C GLY A 23 -14.49 -24.49 1.11
N GLU A 24 -14.70 -23.68 0.07
CA GLU A 24 -13.66 -22.87 -0.58
C GLU A 24 -13.80 -21.37 -0.31
N ARG A 25 -14.93 -20.93 0.25
CA ARG A 25 -15.22 -19.49 0.52
C ARG A 25 -14.12 -18.80 1.32
N ALA A 26 -13.62 -19.44 2.37
CA ALA A 26 -12.58 -18.86 3.21
C ALA A 26 -11.27 -18.65 2.43
N ALA A 27 -10.90 -19.59 1.56
CA ALA A 27 -9.73 -19.46 0.70
C ALA A 27 -9.92 -18.37 -0.35
N PHE A 28 -11.11 -18.31 -0.97
CA PHE A 28 -11.48 -17.28 -1.94
C PHE A 28 -11.41 -15.87 -1.32
N ILE A 29 -12.03 -15.67 -0.16
CA ILE A 29 -12.00 -14.39 0.56
C ILE A 29 -10.57 -14.02 0.94
N GLY A 30 -9.77 -14.98 1.44
CA GLY A 30 -8.36 -14.73 1.77
C GLY A 30 -7.55 -14.27 0.56
N LEU A 31 -7.76 -14.89 -0.60
CA LEU A 31 -7.12 -14.50 -1.86
C LEU A 31 -7.57 -13.09 -2.31
N ALA A 32 -8.87 -12.80 -2.22
CA ALA A 32 -9.44 -11.51 -2.60
C ALA A 32 -8.90 -10.38 -1.71
N ILE A 33 -8.85 -10.58 -0.39
CA ILE A 33 -8.27 -9.62 0.55
C ILE A 33 -6.79 -9.40 0.22
N LYS A 34 -6.01 -10.47 0.02
CA LYS A 34 -4.59 -10.36 -0.33
C LYS A 34 -4.40 -9.54 -1.60
N LYS A 35 -5.18 -9.83 -2.65
CA LYS A 35 -5.13 -9.08 -3.91
C LYS A 35 -5.48 -7.61 -3.70
N ALA A 36 -6.51 -7.31 -2.92
CA ALA A 36 -6.92 -5.93 -2.62
C ALA A 36 -5.81 -5.15 -1.87
N VAL A 37 -5.14 -5.80 -0.90
CA VAL A 37 -4.00 -5.22 -0.19
C VAL A 37 -2.82 -4.97 -1.14
N ASP A 38 -2.50 -5.94 -1.99
CA ASP A 38 -1.43 -5.80 -2.98
C ASP A 38 -1.73 -4.66 -3.98
N ASP A 39 -2.98 -4.53 -4.43
CA ASP A 39 -3.39 -3.48 -5.34
C ASP A 39 -3.40 -2.10 -4.66
N TRP A 40 -3.81 -2.02 -3.38
CA TRP A 40 -3.67 -0.80 -2.58
C TRP A 40 -2.20 -0.39 -2.43
N HIS A 41 -1.31 -1.31 -2.13
CA HIS A 41 0.13 -1.03 -2.07
C HIS A 41 0.68 -0.54 -3.42
N LYS A 42 0.24 -1.10 -4.55
CA LYS A 42 0.63 -0.62 -5.88
C LYS A 42 0.15 0.81 -6.12
N GLN A 43 -1.07 1.14 -5.73
CA GLN A 43 -1.60 2.51 -5.86
C GLN A 43 -0.79 3.50 -5.00
N GLN A 44 -0.46 3.13 -3.77
CA GLN A 44 0.39 3.93 -2.89
C GLN A 44 1.79 4.12 -3.48
N ALA A 45 2.39 3.08 -4.06
CA ALA A 45 3.69 3.17 -4.72
C ALA A 45 3.63 4.08 -5.97
N LEU A 46 2.55 3.96 -6.76
CA LEU A 46 2.33 4.80 -7.93
C LEU A 46 2.19 6.28 -7.54
N ASP A 47 1.42 6.57 -6.50
CA ASP A 47 1.25 7.94 -5.99
C ASP A 47 2.58 8.55 -5.57
N LYS A 48 3.43 7.80 -4.84
CA LYS A 48 4.79 8.23 -4.48
C LYS A 48 5.68 8.51 -5.70
N ILE A 49 5.53 7.76 -6.78
CA ILE A 49 6.28 7.98 -8.03
C ILE A 49 5.76 9.23 -8.75
N LEU A 50 4.44 9.41 -8.83
CA LEU A 50 3.83 10.55 -9.51
C LEU A 50 4.06 11.87 -8.78
N THR A 51 4.04 11.83 -7.45
CA THR A 51 4.31 12.99 -6.59
C THR A 51 5.81 13.20 -6.35
N PHE A 52 6.67 12.33 -6.90
CA PHE A 52 8.11 12.48 -6.81
C PHE A 52 8.54 13.78 -7.49
N LYS A 53 8.97 14.75 -6.69
CA LYS A 53 9.60 15.97 -7.18
C LYS A 53 11.09 15.70 -7.30
N PRO A 54 11.66 15.63 -8.52
CA PRO A 54 13.09 15.50 -8.68
C PRO A 54 13.77 16.72 -8.06
N TYR A 55 14.82 16.48 -7.28
CA TYR A 55 15.63 17.55 -6.70
C TYR A 55 16.39 18.26 -7.82
N GLN A 56 16.27 19.59 -7.87
CA GLN A 56 17.06 20.39 -8.78
C GLN A 56 18.46 20.55 -8.19
N ILE A 57 19.44 19.87 -8.78
CA ILE A 57 20.85 20.06 -8.45
C ILE A 57 21.35 21.20 -9.35
N SER A 58 21.57 22.37 -8.76
CA SER A 58 22.07 23.55 -9.49
C SER A 58 23.59 23.52 -9.70
N GLN A 59 24.32 22.69 -8.95
CA GLN A 59 25.77 22.55 -8.99
C GLN A 59 26.19 21.11 -8.67
N ASP A 60 27.09 20.56 -9.47
CA ASP A 60 27.73 19.26 -9.22
C ASP A 60 28.86 19.42 -8.18
N SER A 61 28.49 19.66 -6.91
CA SER A 61 29.42 19.62 -5.78
C SER A 61 29.05 18.52 -4.78
N VAL A 62 30.06 18.00 -4.10
CA VAL A 62 29.89 16.95 -3.07
C VAL A 62 29.09 17.49 -1.87
N GLU A 63 29.23 18.78 -1.55
CA GLU A 63 28.44 19.43 -0.49
C GLU A 63 26.94 19.46 -0.85
N VAL A 64 26.57 19.84 -2.07
CA VAL A 64 25.17 19.88 -2.54
C VAL A 64 24.53 18.50 -2.48
N LEU A 65 25.27 17.44 -2.85
CA LEU A 65 24.78 16.07 -2.74
C LEU A 65 24.60 15.61 -1.28
N ARG A 66 25.42 16.09 -0.34
CA ARG A 66 25.23 15.82 1.10
C ARG A 66 23.99 16.50 1.64
N GLU A 67 23.76 17.77 1.30
CA GLU A 67 22.57 18.51 1.72
C GLU A 67 21.28 17.87 1.20
N VAL A 68 21.25 17.48 -0.08
CA VAL A 68 20.11 16.74 -0.66
C VAL A 68 19.86 15.41 0.05
N ARG A 69 20.93 14.68 0.41
CA ARG A 69 20.81 13.43 1.16
C ARG A 69 20.26 13.65 2.56
N ASP A 70 20.76 14.66 3.28
CA ASP A 70 20.34 14.92 4.66
C ASP A 70 18.87 15.40 4.68
N GLY A 71 18.46 16.22 3.72
CA GLY A 71 17.05 16.57 3.50
C GLY A 71 16.17 15.34 3.19
N ARG A 72 16.70 14.35 2.46
CA ARG A 72 15.99 13.09 2.18
C ARG A 72 15.76 12.25 3.44
N VAL A 73 16.73 12.20 4.34
CA VAL A 73 16.58 11.51 5.63
C VAL A 73 15.47 12.17 6.45
N GLN A 74 15.46 13.50 6.50
CA GLN A 74 14.48 14.26 7.26
C GLN A 74 13.05 14.07 6.73
N GLN A 75 12.83 14.14 5.41
CA GLN A 75 11.51 13.91 4.80
C GLN A 75 11.00 12.48 5.04
N VAL A 76 11.89 11.48 5.02
CA VAL A 76 11.51 10.10 5.30
C VAL A 76 11.09 9.93 6.76
N ILE A 77 11.79 10.59 7.69
CA ILE A 77 11.43 10.59 9.12
C ILE A 77 10.06 11.24 9.34
N GLU A 78 9.82 12.41 8.74
CA GLU A 78 8.53 13.12 8.86
C GLU A 78 7.38 12.29 8.28
N ALA A 79 7.56 11.72 7.08
CA ALA A 79 6.57 10.86 6.44
C ALA A 79 6.37 9.52 7.16
N THR A 80 7.25 9.09 8.07
CA THR A 80 7.02 7.90 8.90
C THR A 80 6.36 8.24 10.23
N GLN A 81 6.52 9.46 10.74
CA GLN A 81 5.87 9.93 11.97
C GLN A 81 4.38 10.26 11.78
N GLU A 82 3.95 10.68 10.58
CA GLU A 82 2.52 10.94 10.29
C GLU A 82 1.65 9.65 10.24
N TYR A 83 2.25 8.47 10.19
CA TYR A 83 1.54 7.18 10.05
C TYR A 83 1.47 6.36 11.35
N TYR A 84 1.91 6.91 12.49
CA TYR A 84 1.80 6.31 13.84
C TYR A 84 1.02 7.22 14.79
#